data_AF-A0A0U2NZ12-F1
#
_entry.id   AF-A0A0U2NZ12-F1
#
_cell.length_a   1.000
_cell.length_b   1.000
_cell.length_c   1.000
_cell.angle_alpha   90.00
_cell.angle_beta   90.00
_cell.angle_gamma   90.00
#
_symmetry.space_group_name_H-M   'P 1'
#
loop_
_entity.id
_entity.type
_entity.pdbx_description
1 polymer ?
#
loop_
_entity_poly.entity_id
_entity_poly.type
_entity_poly.pdbx_seq_one_letter_code
_entity_poly.pdbx_strand_id
1 'polypeptide(L)'
;MCRPYPIGRPSIFVRVTIEIREEQRRGNYLAVNPKGRVPAMVTERGVLTETPAMLAFIAQSFPKARLAPLDDPFSFAQMQAFNRYICSTLHVAHAHR
;
A
#
# COMPACT_ATOMS: atom_id res chain seq x y z
N MET A 1 -17.87 7.78 -7.39
CA MET A 1 -18.35 6.39 -7.57
C MET A 1 -17.14 5.52 -7.95
N CYS A 2 -16.66 4.65 -7.05
CA CYS A 2 -15.48 3.82 -7.26
C CYS A 2 -15.90 2.47 -7.88
N ARG A 3 -15.32 2.11 -9.03
CA ARG A 3 -15.49 0.77 -9.61
C ARG A 3 -14.68 -0.25 -8.81
N PRO A 4 -15.19 -1.48 -8.60
CA PRO A 4 -14.44 -2.55 -7.96
C PRO A 4 -13.28 -3.03 -8.85
N TYR A 5 -12.09 -3.21 -8.28
CA TYR A 5 -10.93 -3.85 -8.92
C TYR A 5 -11.05 -5.38 -8.77
N PRO A 6 -10.61 -6.21 -9.75
CA PRO A 6 -11.03 -7.61 -9.87
C PRO A 6 -10.31 -8.61 -8.94
N ILE A 7 -10.07 -8.24 -7.67
CA ILE A 7 -9.43 -9.11 -6.66
C ILE A 7 -10.41 -9.49 -5.55
N GLY A 8 -11.45 -10.25 -5.90
CA GLY A 8 -12.03 -11.37 -5.15
C GLY A 8 -12.48 -11.26 -3.68
N ARG A 9 -12.30 -10.14 -2.96
CA ARG A 9 -12.83 -9.92 -1.60
C ARG A 9 -13.36 -8.50 -1.44
N PRO A 10 -14.36 -8.26 -0.58
CA PRO A 10 -14.78 -6.91 -0.21
C PRO A 10 -13.72 -6.29 0.72
N SER A 11 -12.59 -5.86 0.17
CA SER A 11 -11.68 -4.98 0.89
C SER A 11 -12.30 -3.59 0.86
N ILE A 12 -12.53 -2.98 2.03
CA ILE A 12 -12.98 -1.59 2.10
C ILE A 12 -11.81 -0.72 1.63
N PHE A 13 -11.80 -0.39 0.34
CA PHE A 13 -10.88 0.57 -0.24
C PHE A 13 -11.41 1.97 0.09
N VAL A 14 -10.86 2.58 1.14
CA VAL A 14 -11.01 4.02 1.35
C VAL A 14 -10.17 4.71 0.28
N ARG A 15 -10.81 5.08 -0.83
CA ARG A 15 -10.18 5.94 -1.84
C ARG A 15 -10.01 7.31 -1.21
N VAL A 16 -8.79 7.61 -0.75
CA VAL A 16 -8.38 8.99 -0.52
C VAL A 16 -7.97 9.54 -1.87
N THR A 17 -8.83 10.35 -2.46
CA THR A 17 -8.43 11.16 -3.60
C THR A 17 -7.44 12.17 -3.07
N ILE A 18 -6.19 12.13 -3.55
CA ILE A 18 -5.24 13.23 -3.34
C ILE A 18 -5.69 14.36 -4.28
N GLU A 19 -6.86 14.94 -4.02
CA GLU A 19 -7.10 16.29 -4.49
C GLU A 19 -6.13 17.19 -3.74
N ILE A 20 -5.71 18.27 -4.39
CA ILE A 20 -4.67 19.24 -3.99
C ILE A 20 -4.94 19.90 -2.59
N ARG A 21 -5.97 19.46 -1.86
CA ARG A 21 -6.50 20.02 -0.61
C ARG A 21 -6.19 19.18 0.62
N GLU A 22 -4.92 18.90 0.88
CA GLU A 22 -4.38 18.42 2.18
C GLU A 22 -5.23 17.44 3.01
N GLU A 23 -6.02 16.56 2.37
CA GLU A 23 -7.07 15.82 3.05
C GLU A 23 -6.49 14.78 4.02
N GLN A 24 -5.26 14.32 3.74
CA GLN A 24 -4.47 13.46 4.64
C GLN A 24 -4.08 14.13 5.97
N ARG A 25 -4.22 15.44 6.12
CA ARG A 25 -3.94 16.17 7.37
C ARG A 25 -5.19 16.45 8.21
N ARG A 26 -6.38 16.11 7.71
CA ARG A 26 -7.63 16.29 8.44
C ARG A 26 -7.80 15.22 9.51
N GLY A 27 -8.44 15.57 10.62
CA GLY A 27 -8.65 14.67 11.77
C GLY A 27 -9.26 13.31 11.40
N ASN A 28 -10.18 13.29 10.43
CA ASN A 28 -10.82 12.06 9.97
C ASN A 28 -9.84 11.07 9.33
N TYR A 29 -8.84 11.54 8.57
CA TYR A 29 -7.81 10.66 8.02
C TYR A 29 -6.71 10.33 9.02
N LEU A 30 -6.37 11.27 9.91
CA LEU A 30 -5.41 11.02 10.99
C LEU A 30 -5.89 9.92 11.96
N ALA A 31 -7.21 9.75 12.13
CA ALA A 31 -7.79 8.61 12.84
C ALA A 31 -7.50 7.26 12.15
N VAL A 32 -7.30 7.25 10.83
CA VAL A 32 -6.96 6.05 10.04
C VAL A 32 -5.44 5.85 9.98
N ASN A 33 -4.69 6.89 9.62
CA ASN A 33 -3.23 6.87 9.63
C ASN A 33 -2.70 8.11 10.36
N PRO A 34 -2.25 7.96 11.62
CA PRO A 34 -1.69 9.06 12.41
C PRO A 34 -0.46 9.71 11.76
N LYS A 35 0.23 9.02 10.84
CA LYS A 35 1.36 9.58 10.08
C LYS A 35 0.92 10.64 9.06
N GLY A 36 -0.38 10.75 8.76
CA GLY A 36 -0.90 11.66 7.74
C GLY A 36 -0.34 11.40 6.34
N ARG A 37 0.09 10.15 6.07
CA ARG A 37 0.65 9.72 4.79
C ARG A 37 -0.32 8.80 4.07
N VAL A 38 -0.29 8.85 2.75
CA VAL A 38 -0.99 7.91 1.87
C VAL A 38 0.06 7.04 1.17
N PRO A 39 -0.27 5.77 0.84
CA PRO A 39 -1.53 5.07 1.07
C PRO A 39 -1.68 4.46 2.48
N ALA A 40 -2.92 4.14 2.86
CA ALA A 40 -3.26 3.31 4.03
C ALA A 40 -4.36 2.29 3.62
N MET A 41 -4.28 1.07 4.15
CA MET A 41 -5.22 -0.02 3.85
C MET A 41 -5.90 -0.51 5.13
N VAL A 42 -7.22 -0.39 5.18
CA VAL A 42 -8.03 -0.93 6.27
C VAL A 42 -8.30 -2.41 6.01
N THR A 43 -8.04 -3.24 7.00
CA THR A 43 -8.33 -4.69 6.99
C THR A 43 -9.19 -5.03 8.20
N GLU A 44 -9.79 -6.23 8.20
CA GLU A 44 -10.52 -6.76 9.37
C GLU A 44 -9.65 -6.83 10.64
N ARG A 45 -8.32 -6.87 10.50
CA ARG A 45 -7.34 -6.97 11.59
C ARG A 45 -6.75 -5.62 12.00
N GLY A 46 -7.13 -4.53 11.35
CA GLY A 46 -6.57 -3.19 11.57
C GLY A 46 -6.00 -2.57 10.29
N VAL A 47 -5.29 -1.45 10.44
CA VAL A 47 -4.77 -0.65 9.33
C VAL A 47 -3.31 -0.98 9.02
N LEU A 48 -3.01 -1.17 7.73
CA LEU A 48 -1.65 -1.31 7.21
C LEU A 48 -1.22 -0.01 6.53
N THR A 49 0.03 0.38 6.77
CA THR A 49 0.69 1.54 6.14
C THR A 49 2.01 1.09 5.52
N GLU A 50 2.60 1.94 4.68
CA GLU A 50 3.80 1.66 3.86
C GLU A 50 3.51 0.75 2.65
N THR A 51 3.76 1.26 1.46
CA THR A 51 3.46 0.57 0.19
C THR A 51 4.08 -0.83 0.09
N PRO A 52 5.38 -1.06 0.41
CA PRO A 52 5.96 -2.40 0.29
C PRO A 52 5.32 -3.43 1.23
N ALA A 53 4.89 -3.01 2.42
CA ALA A 53 4.23 -3.89 3.38
C ALA A 53 2.83 -4.27 2.89
N MET A 54 2.08 -3.29 2.37
CA MET A 54 0.77 -3.51 1.77
C MET A 54 0.84 -4.43 0.54
N LEU A 55 1.82 -4.23 -0.35
CA LEU A 55 2.01 -5.08 -1.54
C LEU A 55 2.33 -6.53 -1.15
N ALA A 56 3.22 -6.74 -0.18
CA ALA A 56 3.52 -8.07 0.34
C ALA A 56 2.28 -8.75 0.95
N PHE A 57 1.49 -8.01 1.72
CA PHE A 57 0.24 -8.51 2.30
C PHE A 57 -0.78 -8.92 1.23
N ILE A 58 -0.97 -8.11 0.18
CA ILE A 58 -1.86 -8.45 -0.94
C ILE A 58 -1.36 -9.72 -1.64
N ALA A 59 -0.07 -9.80 -1.96
CA ALA A 59 0.49 -10.96 -2.64
C ALA A 59 0.25 -12.25 -1.84
N GLN A 60 0.53 -12.23 -0.53
CA GLN A 60 0.31 -13.37 0.37
C GLN A 60 -1.17 -13.71 0.56
N SER A 61 -2.06 -12.71 0.54
CA SER A 61 -3.51 -12.92 0.70
C SER A 61 -4.16 -13.50 -0.56
N PHE A 62 -3.57 -13.25 -1.73
CA PHE A 62 -4.08 -13.71 -3.03
C PHE A 62 -3.00 -14.47 -3.83
N PRO A 63 -2.51 -15.62 -3.33
CA PRO A 63 -1.39 -16.33 -3.97
C PRO A 63 -1.73 -16.81 -5.40
N LYS A 64 -3.02 -17.08 -5.69
CA LYS A 64 -3.50 -17.45 -7.03
C LYS A 64 -3.29 -16.35 -8.08
N ALA A 65 -3.19 -15.10 -7.67
CA ALA A 65 -2.94 -13.98 -8.57
C ALA A 65 -1.47 -13.89 -9.02
N ARG A 66 -0.56 -14.68 -8.42
CA ARG A 66 0.87 -14.76 -8.77
C ARG A 66 1.56 -13.39 -8.85
N LEU A 67 1.24 -12.52 -7.88
CA LEU A 67 1.76 -11.14 -7.80
C LEU A 67 3.21 -11.08 -7.29
N ALA A 68 3.71 -12.15 -6.67
CA ALA A 68 5.07 -12.26 -6.16
C ALA A 68 5.51 -13.74 -6.18
N PRO A 69 6.82 -14.02 -6.25
CA PRO A 69 7.37 -15.37 -6.10
C PRO A 69 7.34 -15.79 -4.63
N LEU A 70 6.18 -16.25 -4.15
CA LEU A 70 5.97 -16.61 -2.73
C LEU A 70 6.57 -17.97 -2.33
N ASP A 71 6.91 -18.78 -3.32
CA ASP A 71 7.46 -20.14 -3.21
C ASP A 71 8.99 -20.16 -3.11
N ASP A 72 9.68 -19.10 -3.54
CA ASP A 72 11.12 -18.94 -3.39
C ASP A 72 11.46 -17.72 -2.52
N PRO A 73 11.92 -17.94 -1.26
CA PRO A 73 12.32 -16.86 -0.37
C PRO A 73 13.40 -15.93 -0.94
N PHE A 74 14.31 -16.45 -1.77
CA PHE A 74 15.39 -15.65 -2.34
C PHE A 74 14.87 -14.71 -3.43
N SER A 75 14.08 -15.22 -4.37
CA SER A 75 13.40 -14.39 -5.37
C SER A 75 12.46 -13.37 -4.73
N PHE A 76 11.74 -13.75 -3.66
CA PHE A 76 10.92 -12.81 -2.90
C PHE A 76 11.76 -11.69 -2.28
N ALA A 77 12.91 -12.02 -1.68
CA ALA A 77 13.82 -11.04 -1.11
C ALA A 77 14.38 -10.07 -2.16
N GLN A 78 14.72 -10.56 -3.36
CA GLN A 78 15.17 -9.70 -4.47
C GLN A 78 14.07 -8.72 -4.92
N MET A 79 12.83 -9.20 -5.08
CA MET A 79 11.69 -8.34 -5.38
C MET A 79 11.49 -7.28 -4.28
N GLN A 80 11.58 -7.68 -3.01
CA GLN A 80 11.45 -6.76 -1.88
C GLN A 80 12.60 -5.74 -1.81
N ALA A 81 13.82 -6.11 -2.21
CA ALA A 81 14.94 -5.19 -2.30
C ALA A 81 14.67 -4.08 -3.33
N PHE A 82 14.12 -4.43 -4.49
CA PHE A 82 13.70 -3.46 -5.50
C PHE A 82 12.58 -2.54 -5.00
N ASN A 83 11.53 -3.09 -4.38
CA ASN A 83 10.44 -2.30 -3.79
C ASN A 83 10.96 -1.31 -2.73
N ARG A 84 11.93 -1.75 -1.91
CA ARG A 84 12.57 -0.90 -0.90
C ARG A 84 13.40 0.20 -1.54
N TYR A 85 14.22 -0.11 -2.54
CA TYR A 85 15.01 0.90 -3.27
C TYR A 85 14.11 2.02 -3.84
N ILE A 86 12.97 1.66 -4.44
CA ILE A 86 12.01 2.66 -4.92
C ILE A 86 11.53 3.55 -3.75
N CYS A 87 11.13 2.95 -2.63
CA CYS A 87 10.52 3.68 -1.54
C CYS A 87 11.51 4.54 -0.73
N SER A 88 12.72 4.04 -0.47
CA SER A 88 13.70 4.70 0.40
C SER A 88 14.69 5.58 -0.35
N THR A 89 14.84 5.40 -1.67
CA THR A 89 15.87 6.09 -2.44
C THR A 89 15.25 6.88 -3.59
N LEU A 90 14.61 6.20 -4.54
CA LEU A 90 14.10 6.87 -5.74
C LEU A 90 12.98 7.85 -5.41
N HIS A 91 11.99 7.41 -4.63
CA HIS A 91 10.84 8.24 -4.25
C HIS A 91 11.28 9.42 -3.38
N VAL A 92 12.19 9.21 -2.43
CA VAL A 92 12.73 10.30 -1.59
C VAL A 92 13.46 11.34 -2.46
N ALA A 93 14.28 10.91 -3.41
CA ALA A 93 14.99 11.80 -4.33
C ALA A 93 14.06 12.62 -5.23
N HIS A 94 12.88 12.09 -5.57
CA HIS A 94 11.89 12.77 -6.40
C HIS A 94 10.90 13.63 -5.59
N ALA A 95 10.50 13.19 -4.40
CA ALA A 95 9.45 13.81 -3.59
C ALA A 95 9.89 15.08 -2.84
N HIS A 96 11.20 15.37 -2.81
CA HIS A 96 11.77 16.54 -2.14
C HIS A 96 12.41 17.54 -3.12
N ARG A 97 11.99 17.56 -4.40
CA ARG A 97 12.31 18.64 -5.33
C ARG A 97 11.26 19.74 -5.33
#